data_AF-A0A8S3PU76-F1
#
_entry.id   AF-A0A8S3PU76-F1
#
_cell.length_a   1.000
_cell.length_b   1.000
_cell.length_c   1.000
_cell.angle_alpha   90.00
_cell.angle_beta   90.00
_cell.angle_gamma   90.00
#
_symmetry.space_group_name_H-M   'P 1'
#
loop_
_entity.id
_entity.type
_entity.pdbx_description
1 polymer ?
#
loop_
_entity_poly.entity_id
_entity_poly.type
_entity_poly.pdbx_seq_one_letter_code
_entity_poly.pdbx_strand_id
1 'polypeptide(L)'
;MTKHLSIDINSVHSWNSYIHLSVDSIDQINFWRFNLHEANVKPFKTDVSWQTIVYSDASNTGYGGYIVENPYNIAHELLSESRAASTTKGYYQNFLRWKKWAILNGIENCDILPAKAFHVAIYLASLTQSSNTVSPVVQAFYSLKWIHSLIGSLCSPTDSSLVINVLEVYNHQD
;
A
#
# COMPACT_ATOMS: atom_id res chain seq x y z
N MET A 1 0.20 -17.73 12.97
CA MET A 1 1.07 -18.88 12.64
C MET A 1 1.92 -18.46 11.46
N THR A 2 3.24 -18.50 11.59
CA THR A 2 4.18 -17.99 10.57
C THR A 2 4.33 -18.97 9.40
N LYS A 3 4.83 -18.47 8.26
CA LYS A 3 5.06 -19.27 7.04
C LYS A 3 5.98 -20.46 7.29
N HIS A 4 7.12 -20.27 7.97
CA HIS A 4 8.10 -21.32 8.24
C HIS A 4 7.54 -22.44 9.14
N LEU A 5 6.84 -22.08 10.22
CA LEU A 5 6.16 -23.07 11.06
C LEU A 5 5.08 -23.84 10.31
N SER A 6 4.33 -23.16 9.43
CA SER A 6 3.35 -23.82 8.58
C SER A 6 4.00 -24.81 7.61
N ILE A 7 5.13 -24.44 7.01
CA ILE A 7 5.89 -25.34 6.12
C ILE A 7 6.38 -26.56 6.89
N ASP A 8 6.97 -26.38 8.07
CA ASP A 8 7.51 -27.49 8.86
C ASP A 8 6.40 -28.44 9.30
N ILE A 9 5.24 -27.93 9.74
CA ILE A 9 4.08 -28.75 10.13
C ILE A 9 3.55 -29.52 8.91
N ASN A 10 3.39 -28.86 7.77
CA ASN A 10 2.86 -29.49 6.56
C ASN A 10 3.87 -30.41 5.84
N SER A 11 5.14 -30.36 6.22
CA SER A 11 6.18 -31.27 5.70
C SER A 11 6.09 -32.68 6.30
N VAL A 12 5.32 -32.83 7.37
CA VAL A 12 5.20 -34.11 8.09
C VAL A 12 4.12 -34.99 7.47
N HIS A 13 4.45 -36.27 7.31
CA HIS A 13 3.64 -37.23 6.56
C HIS A 13 2.42 -37.77 7.35
N SER A 14 2.32 -37.47 8.65
CA SER A 14 1.25 -37.92 9.53
C SER A 14 1.16 -37.07 10.80
N TRP A 15 -0.05 -36.93 11.33
CA TRP A 15 -0.35 -36.20 12.57
C TRP A 15 0.35 -36.74 13.82
N ASN A 16 0.78 -38.01 13.81
CA ASN A 16 1.46 -38.65 14.95
C ASN A 16 2.99 -38.72 14.81
N SER A 17 3.56 -38.05 13.81
CA SER A 17 5.01 -38.04 13.58
C SER A 17 5.67 -36.84 14.24
N TYR A 18 6.95 -36.99 14.61
CA TYR A 18 7.74 -35.89 15.13
C TYR A 18 7.96 -34.83 14.04
N ILE A 19 7.78 -33.57 14.41
CA ILE A 19 8.04 -32.42 13.54
C ILE A 19 9.48 -31.98 13.74
N HIS A 20 10.25 -31.94 12.65
CA HIS A 20 11.57 -31.33 12.64
C HIS A 20 11.43 -29.86 12.28
N LEU A 21 11.70 -28.98 13.24
CA LEU A 21 11.65 -27.54 13.00
C LEU A 21 12.91 -27.10 12.26
N SER A 22 12.70 -26.29 11.23
CA SER A 22 13.76 -25.55 10.55
C SER A 22 14.41 -24.54 11.49
N VAL A 23 15.63 -24.11 11.16
CA VAL A 23 16.35 -23.06 11.90
C VAL A 23 15.51 -21.79 11.98
N ASP A 24 14.87 -21.40 10.86
CA ASP A 24 13.96 -20.26 10.81
C ASP A 24 12.81 -20.42 11.81
N SER A 25 12.11 -21.56 11.84
CA SER A 25 11.02 -21.80 12.80
C SER A 25 11.49 -21.75 14.26
N ILE A 26 12.69 -22.26 14.55
CA ILE A 26 13.28 -22.21 15.89
C ILE A 26 13.54 -20.76 16.29
N ASP A 27 14.12 -19.95 15.41
CA ASP A 27 14.39 -18.54 15.65
C ASP A 27 13.10 -17.75 15.91
N GLN A 28 12.03 -18.07 15.18
CA GLN A 28 10.71 -17.45 15.38
C GLN A 28 10.10 -17.81 16.74
N ILE A 29 10.16 -19.08 17.15
CA ILE A 29 9.68 -19.50 18.47
C ILE A 29 10.48 -18.80 19.57
N ASN A 30 11.81 -18.72 19.41
CA ASN A 30 12.66 -18.03 20.38
C ASN A 30 12.34 -16.54 20.44
N PHE A 31 12.17 -15.86 19.30
CA PHE A 31 11.75 -14.47 19.25
C PHE A 31 10.48 -14.24 20.08
N TRP A 32 9.42 -15.02 19.83
CA TRP A 32 8.19 -14.86 20.61
C TRP A 32 8.39 -15.19 22.09
N ARG A 33 9.12 -16.26 22.41
CA ARG A 33 9.40 -16.64 23.79
C ARG A 33 10.07 -15.53 24.60
N PHE A 34 10.99 -14.77 23.99
CA PHE A 34 11.73 -13.71 24.67
C PHE A 34 11.04 -12.34 24.60
N ASN A 35 10.22 -12.08 23.58
CA ASN A 35 9.61 -10.75 23.35
C ASN A 35 8.11 -10.67 23.71
N LEU A 36 7.46 -11.79 24.06
CA LEU A 36 6.01 -11.82 24.33
C LEU A 36 5.59 -10.82 25.41
N HIS A 37 6.39 -10.71 26.47
CA HIS A 37 6.06 -9.85 27.62
C HIS A 37 6.06 -8.37 27.24
N GLU A 38 6.98 -7.94 26.39
CA GLU A 38 7.04 -6.56 25.89
C GLU A 38 5.93 -6.27 24.86
N ALA A 39 5.54 -7.28 24.07
CA ALA A 39 4.49 -7.15 23.07
C ALA A 39 3.08 -7.11 23.67
N ASN A 40 2.83 -7.86 24.76
CA ASN A 40 1.49 -8.02 25.36
C ASN A 40 0.98 -6.80 26.13
N VAL A 41 1.83 -5.82 26.46
CA VAL A 41 1.48 -4.75 27.42
C VAL A 41 1.56 -3.36 26.77
N LYS A 42 1.61 -3.23 25.44
CA LYS A 42 1.64 -1.89 24.82
C LYS A 42 0.26 -1.20 24.94
N PRO A 43 0.11 -0.12 25.73
CA PRO A 43 -1.09 0.68 25.68
C PRO A 43 -1.16 1.37 24.31
N PHE A 44 -2.36 1.45 23.72
CA PHE A 44 -2.62 2.31 22.57
C PHE A 44 -2.44 3.77 23.01
N LYS A 45 -1.20 4.29 22.96
CA LYS A 45 -0.94 5.71 23.21
C LYS A 45 -1.48 6.51 22.03
N THR A 46 -2.47 7.36 22.31
CA THR A 46 -3.11 8.30 21.37
C THR A 46 -2.37 9.63 21.26
N ASP A 47 -1.08 9.70 21.57
CA ASP A 47 -0.27 10.90 21.36
C ASP A 47 0.56 10.73 20.08
N VAL A 48 0.10 11.45 19.06
CA VAL A 48 0.52 11.38 17.67
C VAL A 48 1.92 11.98 17.50
N SER A 49 2.95 11.15 17.65
CA SER A 49 4.29 11.47 17.18
C SER A 49 5.14 10.22 16.90
N TRP A 50 4.68 9.27 16.09
CA TRP A 50 5.45 8.01 15.95
C TRP A 50 5.59 7.50 14.52
N GLN A 51 6.86 7.36 14.12
CA GLN A 51 7.35 6.44 13.08
C GLN A 51 7.45 5.06 13.72
N THR A 52 6.44 4.21 13.53
CA THR A 52 6.47 2.83 14.03
C THR A 52 6.59 1.90 12.84
N ILE A 53 7.65 1.08 12.84
CA ILE A 53 7.80 -0.02 11.89
C ILE A 53 7.05 -1.22 12.47
N VAL A 54 5.98 -1.65 11.83
CA VAL A 54 5.25 -2.87 12.21
C VAL A 54 5.64 -3.98 11.24
N TYR A 55 6.43 -4.94 11.71
CA TYR A 55 6.82 -6.11 10.94
C TYR A 55 5.62 -7.07 10.84
N SER A 56 5.15 -7.35 9.61
CA SER A 56 4.05 -8.30 9.38
C SER A 56 4.50 -9.77 9.44
N ASP A 57 5.81 -10.02 9.39
CA ASP A 57 6.40 -11.30 9.74
C ASP A 57 7.28 -11.20 10.98
N ALA A 58 7.35 -12.30 11.71
CA ALA A 58 8.24 -12.43 12.85
C ALA A 58 9.55 -13.06 12.39
N SER A 59 10.34 -12.41 11.53
CA SER A 59 11.69 -12.87 11.20
C SER A 59 12.73 -11.79 11.56
N ASN A 60 13.89 -12.19 12.09
CA ASN A 60 15.00 -11.28 12.37
C ASN A 60 15.71 -10.80 11.08
N THR A 61 15.19 -11.20 9.91
CA THR A 61 15.76 -10.89 8.61
C THR A 61 14.99 -9.79 7.88
N GLY A 62 13.83 -9.36 8.40
CA GLY A 62 13.09 -8.21 7.89
C GLY A 62 12.57 -8.37 6.45
N TYR A 63 12.44 -9.62 5.97
CA TYR A 63 11.99 -9.92 4.60
C TYR A 63 10.49 -10.17 4.47
N GLY A 64 9.71 -10.09 5.56
CA GLY A 64 8.27 -9.99 5.46
C GLY A 64 7.81 -8.55 5.65
N GLY A 65 6.74 -8.22 4.94
CA GLY A 65 6.31 -6.85 4.71
C GLY A 65 6.40 -5.98 5.97
N TYR A 66 7.17 -4.90 5.91
CA TYR A 66 7.19 -3.94 6.99
C TYR A 66 6.20 -2.82 6.68
N ILE A 67 5.37 -2.48 7.66
CA ILE A 67 4.50 -1.32 7.56
C ILE A 67 5.31 -0.14 8.08
N VAL A 68 5.60 0.82 7.19
CA VAL A 68 6.05 2.15 7.62
C VAL A 68 4.81 2.97 7.91
N GLU A 69 4.50 3.15 9.19
CA GLU A 69 3.48 4.13 9.58
C GLU A 69 4.08 5.54 9.43
N ASN A 70 3.69 6.22 8.35
CA ASN A 70 3.81 7.67 8.24
C ASN A 70 2.55 8.27 8.90
N PRO A 71 2.61 9.42 9.60
CA PRO A 71 1.44 10.07 10.21
C PRO A 71 0.23 10.32 9.29
N TYR A 72 0.33 10.01 7.99
CA TYR A 72 -0.77 10.11 7.06
C TYR A 72 -1.19 8.79 6.38
N ASN A 73 -0.39 7.71 6.40
CA ASN A 73 -0.59 6.58 5.47
C ASN A 73 0.05 5.25 5.96
N ILE A 74 -0.70 4.14 5.87
CA ILE A 74 -0.23 2.76 6.09
C ILE A 74 0.23 2.19 4.74
N ALA A 75 1.52 2.19 4.42
CA ALA A 75 2.02 1.60 3.18
C ALA A 75 2.15 0.07 3.31
N HIS A 76 1.24 -0.69 2.70
CA HIS A 76 1.32 -2.16 2.70
C HIS A 76 2.22 -2.66 1.55
N GLU A 77 3.45 -3.09 1.86
CA GLU A 77 4.46 -3.59 0.90
C GLU A 77 3.93 -4.73 0.00
N LEU A 78 3.09 -5.60 0.56
CA LEU A 78 2.42 -6.72 -0.12
C LEU A 78 1.51 -6.27 -1.30
N LEU A 79 0.98 -5.04 -1.28
CA LEU A 79 0.21 -4.50 -2.42
C LEU A 79 1.12 -4.04 -3.56
N SER A 80 2.36 -3.68 -3.25
CA SER A 80 3.36 -3.32 -4.26
C SER A 80 3.93 -4.56 -4.98
N GLU A 81 4.02 -5.70 -4.27
CA GLU A 81 4.50 -6.98 -4.80
C GLU A 81 3.44 -7.77 -5.59
N SER A 82 2.15 -7.47 -5.38
CA SER A 82 1.05 -8.10 -6.14
C SER A 82 1.00 -7.72 -7.62
N ARG A 83 1.83 -6.76 -8.06
CA ARG A 83 1.87 -6.24 -9.43
C ARG A 83 3.27 -6.36 -10.01
N ALA A 84 3.35 -6.53 -11.34
CA ALA A 84 4.63 -6.55 -12.04
C ALA A 84 5.43 -5.25 -11.76
N ALA A 85 6.73 -5.37 -11.50
CA ALA A 85 7.60 -4.25 -11.15
C ALA A 85 7.56 -3.09 -12.16
N SER A 86 7.37 -3.40 -13.45
CA SER A 86 7.17 -2.41 -14.52
C SER A 86 5.89 -1.58 -14.35
N THR A 87 4.81 -2.21 -13.88
CA THR A 87 3.51 -1.57 -13.64
C THR A 87 3.58 -0.67 -12.40
N THR A 88 4.20 -1.16 -11.32
CA THR A 88 4.43 -0.38 -10.10
C THR A 88 5.25 0.87 -10.38
N LYS A 89 6.33 0.72 -11.16
CA LYS A 89 7.16 1.86 -11.62
C LYS A 89 6.35 2.84 -12.47
N GLY A 90 5.54 2.36 -13.39
CA GLY A 90 4.67 3.19 -14.23
C GLY A 90 3.64 3.98 -13.41
N TYR A 91 3.02 3.34 -12.43
CA TYR A 91 2.07 4.01 -11.54
C TYR A 91 2.74 5.07 -10.67
N TYR A 92 3.92 4.76 -10.11
CA TYR A 92 4.67 5.72 -9.33
C TYR A 92 5.07 6.95 -10.16
N GLN A 93 5.55 6.75 -11.40
CA GLN A 93 5.90 7.85 -12.30
C GLN A 93 4.69 8.74 -12.63
N ASN A 94 3.52 8.14 -12.88
CA ASN A 94 2.28 8.89 -13.10
C ASN A 94 1.80 9.63 -11.85
N PHE A 95 1.98 9.04 -10.66
CA PHE A 95 1.73 9.74 -9.40
C PHE A 95 2.66 10.95 -9.20
N LEU A 96 3.94 10.84 -9.55
CA LEU A 96 4.85 11.99 -9.50
C LEU A 96 4.41 13.13 -10.43
N ARG A 97 3.82 12.80 -11.59
CA ARG A 97 3.23 13.79 -12.49
C ARG A 97 2.03 14.49 -11.86
N TRP A 98 1.15 13.75 -11.19
CA TRP A 98 0.07 14.32 -10.37
C TRP A 98 0.63 15.24 -9.27
N LYS A 99 1.59 14.77 -8.48
CA LYS A 99 2.19 15.53 -7.38
C LYS A 99 2.77 16.85 -7.89
N LYS A 100 3.50 16.82 -9.00
CA LYS A 100 4.06 18.00 -9.63
C LYS A 100 2.95 18.96 -10.08
N TRP A 101 1.92 18.46 -10.74
CA TRP A 101 0.78 19.26 -11.17
C TRP A 101 0.05 19.90 -9.97
N ALA A 102 -0.17 19.14 -8.90
CA ALA A 102 -0.86 19.61 -7.70
C ALA A 102 -0.12 20.78 -7.05
N ILE A 103 1.19 20.64 -6.86
CA ILE A 103 2.05 21.71 -6.30
C ILE A 103 2.02 22.96 -7.18
N LEU A 104 2.11 22.79 -8.51
CA LEU A 104 2.06 23.92 -9.45
C LEU A 104 0.71 24.65 -9.46
N ASN A 105 -0.37 23.96 -9.10
CA ASN A 105 -1.72 24.53 -9.00
C ASN A 105 -2.10 24.95 -7.57
N GLY A 106 -1.12 25.08 -6.67
CA GLY A 106 -1.32 25.62 -5.33
C GLY A 106 -1.93 24.64 -4.32
N ILE A 107 -1.94 23.34 -4.61
CA ILE A 107 -2.35 22.32 -3.64
C ILE A 107 -1.20 22.11 -2.65
N GLU A 108 -1.49 22.33 -1.37
CA GLU A 108 -0.52 22.12 -0.29
C GLU A 108 -0.06 20.67 -0.20
N ASN A 109 1.17 20.42 0.24
CA ASN A 109 1.73 19.06 0.34
C ASN A 109 0.89 18.12 1.21
N CYS A 110 0.21 18.63 2.25
CA CYS A 110 -0.69 17.88 3.12
C CYS A 110 -1.99 17.43 2.42
N ASP A 111 -2.38 18.10 1.34
CA ASP A 111 -3.61 17.83 0.56
C ASP A 111 -3.34 16.98 -0.71
N ILE A 112 -2.08 16.60 -0.95
CA ILE A 112 -1.69 15.74 -2.08
C ILE A 112 -2.08 14.28 -1.82
N LEU A 113 -1.99 13.84 -0.57
CA LEU A 113 -2.44 12.52 -0.11
C LEU A 113 -3.00 12.63 1.33
N PRO A 114 -4.24 12.16 1.58
CA PRO A 114 -5.21 11.69 0.60
C PRO A 114 -5.73 12.84 -0.27
N ALA A 115 -5.60 12.72 -1.59
CA ALA A 115 -6.16 13.69 -2.54
C ALA A 115 -7.68 13.78 -2.42
N LYS A 116 -8.20 15.01 -2.45
CA LYS A 116 -9.65 15.28 -2.55
C LYS A 116 -10.16 14.90 -3.95
N ALA A 117 -11.33 14.27 -4.03
CA ALA A 117 -11.94 13.86 -5.30
C ALA A 117 -12.05 15.01 -6.32
N PHE A 118 -12.36 16.22 -5.84
CA PHE A 118 -12.40 17.43 -6.66
C PHE A 118 -11.08 17.74 -7.36
N HIS A 119 -9.95 17.67 -6.64
CA HIS A 119 -8.63 17.94 -7.22
C HIS A 119 -8.25 16.89 -8.28
N VAL A 120 -8.59 15.62 -8.02
CA VAL A 120 -8.36 14.53 -8.98
C VAL A 120 -9.19 14.72 -10.25
N ALA A 121 -10.46 15.09 -10.12
CA ALA A 121 -11.33 15.35 -11.26
C ALA A 121 -10.79 16.47 -12.16
N ILE A 122 -10.34 17.59 -11.57
CA ILE A 122 -9.74 18.70 -12.33
C ILE A 122 -8.47 18.25 -13.05
N TYR A 123 -7.61 17.47 -12.39
CA TYR A 123 -6.40 16.99 -13.04
C TYR A 123 -6.70 16.07 -14.22
N LEU A 124 -7.62 15.11 -14.07
CA LEU A 124 -8.03 14.25 -15.19
C LEU A 124 -8.61 15.08 -16.34
N ALA A 125 -9.44 16.08 -16.05
CA ALA A 125 -9.97 17.02 -17.04
C ALA A 125 -8.89 17.91 -17.69
N SER A 126 -7.76 18.15 -17.02
CA SER A 126 -6.62 18.85 -17.62
C SER A 126 -5.79 17.95 -18.55
N LEU A 127 -5.75 16.64 -18.25
CA LEU A 127 -5.09 15.65 -19.10
C LEU A 127 -5.86 15.41 -20.38
N THR A 128 -7.20 15.44 -20.34
CA THR A 128 -8.04 15.33 -21.55
C THR A 128 -7.82 16.51 -22.48
N GLN A 129 -7.65 17.72 -21.96
CA GLN A 129 -7.39 18.92 -22.77
C GLN A 129 -5.99 18.92 -23.41
N SER A 130 -5.05 18.14 -22.87
CA SER A 130 -3.65 18.13 -23.31
C SER A 130 -3.22 16.87 -24.04
N SER A 131 -4.12 15.89 -24.21
CA SER A 131 -3.81 14.62 -24.88
C SER A 131 -4.86 14.27 -25.94
N ASN A 132 -4.39 13.74 -27.06
CA ASN A 132 -5.24 13.23 -28.14
C ASN A 132 -5.65 11.77 -27.92
N THR A 133 -5.38 11.18 -26.75
CA THR A 133 -5.58 9.75 -26.49
C THR A 133 -6.08 9.51 -25.07
N VAL A 134 -6.84 8.43 -24.87
CA VAL A 134 -7.40 8.02 -23.58
C VAL A 134 -6.36 7.50 -22.58
N SER A 135 -5.22 7.04 -23.11
CA SER A 135 -4.18 6.36 -22.33
C SER A 135 -3.63 7.15 -21.12
N PRO A 136 -3.25 8.44 -21.23
CA PRO A 136 -2.72 9.18 -20.07
C PRO A 136 -3.73 9.42 -18.96
N VAL A 137 -5.02 9.54 -19.31
CA VAL A 137 -6.12 9.74 -18.33
C VAL A 137 -6.34 8.45 -17.55
N VAL A 138 -6.43 7.32 -18.25
CA VAL A 138 -6.59 5.99 -17.65
C VAL A 138 -5.39 5.63 -16.78
N GLN A 139 -4.16 5.88 -17.26
CA GLN A 139 -2.96 5.64 -16.47
C GLN A 139 -2.93 6.51 -15.21
N ALA A 140 -3.28 7.79 -15.30
CA ALA A 140 -3.37 8.68 -14.14
C ALA A 140 -4.41 8.19 -13.13
N PHE A 141 -5.61 7.80 -13.60
CA PHE A 141 -6.68 7.27 -12.75
C PHE A 141 -6.22 6.04 -11.97
N TYR A 142 -5.69 5.01 -12.64
CA TYR A 142 -5.26 3.78 -11.96
C TYR A 142 -4.05 3.98 -11.06
N SER A 143 -3.15 4.92 -11.40
CA SER A 143 -2.02 5.28 -10.55
C SER A 143 -2.47 5.94 -9.25
N LEU A 144 -3.46 6.82 -9.33
CA LEU A 144 -4.07 7.47 -8.17
C LEU A 144 -4.89 6.47 -7.34
N LYS A 145 -5.64 5.58 -7.98
CA LYS A 145 -6.33 4.49 -7.27
C LYS A 145 -5.35 3.60 -6.53
N TRP A 146 -4.24 3.25 -7.18
CA TRP A 146 -3.19 2.42 -6.60
C TRP A 146 -2.50 3.11 -5.41
N ILE A 147 -2.05 4.37 -5.54
CA ILE A 147 -1.39 5.06 -4.43
C ILE A 147 -2.35 5.23 -3.23
N HIS A 148 -3.63 5.49 -3.48
CA HIS A 148 -4.65 5.57 -2.44
C HIS A 148 -4.95 4.24 -1.75
N SER A 149 -4.89 3.13 -2.50
CA SER A 149 -4.96 1.79 -1.93
C SER A 149 -3.71 1.44 -1.12
N LEU A 150 -2.54 1.91 -1.56
CA LEU A 150 -1.28 1.65 -0.90
C LEU A 150 -1.25 2.30 0.48
N ILE A 151 -1.83 3.49 0.63
CA ILE A 151 -1.85 4.26 1.88
C ILE A 151 -2.95 3.85 2.86
N GLY A 152 -3.81 2.90 2.50
CA GLY A 152 -4.92 2.45 3.34
C GLY A 152 -6.06 3.46 3.49
N SER A 153 -6.26 4.35 2.51
CA SER A 153 -7.33 5.34 2.56
C SER A 153 -8.71 4.67 2.49
N LEU A 154 -9.57 4.91 3.50
CA LEU A 154 -10.93 4.36 3.58
C LEU A 154 -11.84 4.79 2.43
N CYS A 155 -11.55 5.93 1.79
CA CYS A 155 -12.29 6.45 0.64
C CYS A 155 -11.31 6.85 -0.46
N SER A 156 -11.19 6.06 -1.52
CA SER A 156 -10.40 6.47 -2.68
C SER A 156 -11.11 7.62 -3.41
N PRO A 157 -10.43 8.72 -3.77
CA PRO A 157 -11.04 9.78 -4.57
C PRO A 157 -11.52 9.26 -5.93
N THR A 158 -10.94 8.15 -6.40
CA THR A 158 -11.32 7.48 -7.65
C THR A 158 -12.64 6.73 -7.59
N ASP A 159 -13.21 6.51 -6.39
CA ASP A 159 -14.52 5.90 -6.22
C ASP A 159 -15.65 6.96 -6.14
N SER A 160 -15.32 8.25 -6.20
CA SER A 160 -16.29 9.34 -6.27
C SER A 160 -16.97 9.38 -7.64
N SER A 161 -18.29 9.55 -7.66
CA SER A 161 -19.08 9.72 -8.89
C SER A 161 -18.57 10.86 -9.77
N LEU A 162 -18.00 11.93 -9.18
CA LEU A 162 -17.39 13.02 -9.93
C LEU A 162 -16.20 12.55 -10.77
N VAL A 163 -15.33 11.73 -10.20
CA VAL A 163 -14.11 11.25 -10.88
C VAL A 163 -14.48 10.18 -11.91
N ILE A 164 -15.45 9.32 -11.60
CA ILE A 164 -15.97 8.31 -12.51
C ILE A 164 -16.63 8.97 -13.73
N ASN A 165 -17.48 9.98 -13.54
CA ASN A 165 -18.13 10.70 -14.64
C ASN A 165 -17.11 11.34 -15.60
N VAL A 166 -16.01 11.90 -15.08
CA VAL A 166 -14.94 12.47 -15.94
C VAL A 166 -14.27 11.40 -16.79
N LEU A 167 -14.09 10.19 -16.25
CA LEU A 167 -13.53 9.07 -16.98
C LEU A 167 -14.52 8.52 -18.03
N GLU A 168 -15.79 8.36 -17.66
CA GLU A 168 -16.85 7.82 -18.53
C GLU A 168 -17.11 8.71 -19.73
N VAL A 169 -17.21 10.03 -19.56
CA VAL A 169 -17.38 10.99 -20.66
C VAL A 169 -16.30 10.82 -21.71
N TYR A 170 -15.08 10.45 -21.31
CA TYR A 170 -13.96 10.34 -22.23
C TYR A 170 -13.84 8.96 -22.88
N ASN A 171 -14.21 7.88 -22.19
CA ASN A 171 -14.27 6.54 -22.80
C ASN A 171 -15.31 6.42 -23.93
N HIS A 172 -16.24 7.38 -24.05
CA HIS A 172 -17.25 7.44 -25.11
C HIS A 172 -16.88 8.36 -26.29
N GLN A 173 -15.66 8.92 -26.32
CA GLN A 173 -15.20 9.79 -27.42
C GLN A 173 -14.33 9.08 -28.48
N ASP A 174 -14.09 7.77 -28.33
CA ASP A 174 -13.44 6.90 -29.32
C ASP A 174 -14.45 6.18 -30.24
#